data_AF-A0A9D3ZH96-F1
#
_entry.id   AF-A0A9D3ZH96-F1
#
_cell.length_a   1.000
_cell.length_b   1.000
_cell.length_c   1.000
_cell.angle_alpha   90.00
_cell.angle_beta   90.00
_cell.angle_gamma   90.00
#
_symmetry.space_group_name_H-M   'P 1'
#
loop_
_entity.id
_entity.type
_entity.pdbx_description
1 polymer ?
#
loop_
_entity_poly.entity_id
_entity_poly.type
_entity_poly.pdbx_seq_one_letter_code
_entity_poly.pdbx_strand_id
1 'polypeptide(L)' 'MGFSERWTGWMLECVSTARATVLINGAVTNEFSFAKGLRQGDLLSPFLLIMVTEVLHLLLEEAETLGIIQGIKNVIP' A
#
# COMPACT_ATOMS: atom_id res chain seq x y z
N MET A 1 6.67 -21.68 2.19
CA MET A 1 5.26 -21.49 1.80
C MET A 1 5.04 -20.00 1.62
N GLY A 2 4.85 -19.55 0.38
CA GLY A 2 4.77 -18.12 0.05
C GLY A 2 5.21 -17.84 -1.38
N PHE A 3 5.31 -16.56 -1.75
CA PHE A 3 5.86 -16.12 -3.02
C PHE A 3 7.36 -16.47 -3.15
N SER A 4 7.84 -16.66 -4.37
CA SER A 4 9.28 -16.92 -4.59
C SER A 4 10.13 -15.70 -4.25
N GLU A 5 11.40 -15.91 -3.87
CA GLU A 5 12.34 -14.81 -3.62
C GLU A 5 12.47 -13.89 -4.83
N ARG A 6 12.49 -14.47 -6.03
CA ARG A 6 12.54 -13.70 -7.28
C ARG A 6 11.34 -12.78 -7.44
N TRP A 7 10.14 -13.31 -7.23
CA TRP A 7 8.91 -12.51 -7.32
C TRP A 7 8.90 -11.43 -6.25
N THR A 8 9.26 -11.79 -5.01
CA THR A 8 9.32 -10.84 -3.89
C THR A 8 10.33 -9.73 -4.16
N GLY A 9 11.48 -10.05 -4.73
CA GLY A 9 12.49 -9.09 -5.17
C GLY A 9 11.96 -8.13 -6.24
N TRP A 10 11.20 -8.62 -7.22
CA TRP A 10 10.55 -7.74 -8.21
C TRP A 10 9.52 -6.81 -7.59
N MET A 11 8.68 -7.32 -6.68
CA MET A 11 7.71 -6.49 -5.99
C MET A 11 8.39 -5.41 -5.13
N LEU A 12 9.47 -5.77 -4.44
CA LEU A 12 10.27 -4.83 -3.65
C LEU A 12 10.89 -3.73 -4.52
N GLU A 13 11.43 -4.11 -5.68
CA GLU A 13 11.98 -3.15 -6.64
C GLU A 13 10.89 -2.18 -7.12
N CYS A 14 9.71 -2.70 -7.50
CA CYS A 14 8.59 -1.88 -7.98
C CYS A 14 8.13 -0.84 -6.94
N VAL A 15 8.10 -1.19 -5.65
CA VAL A 15 7.64 -0.27 -4.60
C VAL A 15 8.73 0.67 -4.09
N SER A 16 10.01 0.29 -4.16
CA SER A 16 11.12 1.07 -3.60
C SER A 16 11.74 2.07 -4.58
N THR A 17 11.59 1.84 -5.90
CA THR A 17 12.21 2.67 -6.94
C THR A 17 11.26 3.66 -7.60
N ALA A 18 10.02 3.77 -7.12
CA ALA A 18 9.04 4.66 -7.70
C ALA A 18 9.47 6.14 -7.59
N ARG A 19 9.43 6.85 -8.72
CA ARG A 19 9.76 8.28 -8.83
C ARG A 19 8.67 9.02 -9.61
N ALA A 20 8.55 10.32 -9.37
CA ALA A 20 7.57 11.16 -10.04
C ALA A 20 8.07 12.59 -10.27
N THR A 21 7.49 13.23 -11.27
CA THR A 21 7.45 14.68 -11.45
C THR A 21 5.99 15.12 -11.39
N VAL A 22 5.75 16.35 -10.96
CA VAL A 22 4.41 16.93 -10.90
C VAL A 22 4.35 18.13 -11.85
N LEU A 23 3.26 18.24 -12.61
CA LEU A 23 2.98 19.41 -13.43
C LEU A 23 2.16 20.41 -12.61
N ILE A 24 2.74 21.56 -12.28
CA ILE A 24 2.09 22.62 -11.52
C ILE A 24 1.96 23.84 -12.42
N ASN A 25 0.74 24.23 -12.77
CA ASN A 25 0.44 25.39 -13.62
C ASN A 25 1.22 25.41 -14.96
N GLY A 26 1.42 24.24 -15.57
CA GLY A 26 2.18 24.11 -16.82
C GLY A 26 3.70 24.02 -16.66
N ALA A 27 4.24 24.16 -15.45
CA ALA A 27 5.64 23.95 -15.14
C ALA A 27 5.87 22.58 -14.49
N VAL A 28 6.85 21.82 -14.97
CA VAL A 28 7.21 20.50 -14.41
C VAL A 28 8.16 20.70 -13.23
N THR A 29 7.90 20.02 -12.11
CA THR A 29 8.79 20.03 -10.95
C THR A 29 10.06 19.20 -11.21
N ASN A 30 11.07 19.38 -10.37
CA ASN A 30 12.13 18.39 -10.26
C ASN A 30 11.55 17.01 -9.91
N GLU A 31 12.23 15.96 -10.35
CA GLU A 31 11.87 14.59 -10.02
C GLU A 31 12.20 14.29 -8.55
N PHE A 32 11.32 13.53 -7.90
CA PHE A 32 11.51 13.06 -6.53
C PHE A 32 11.08 11.59 -6.37
N SER A 33 11.65 10.92 -5.37
CA SER A 33 11.27 9.56 -4.98
C SER A 33 10.06 9.57 -4.06
N PHE A 34 9.19 8.57 -4.18
CA PHE A 34 8.11 8.39 -3.21
C PHE A 34 8.68 7.95 -1.86
N ALA A 35 8.29 8.64 -0.78
CA ALA A 35 8.65 8.24 0.58
C ALA A 35 7.70 7.16 1.13
N LYS A 36 6.42 7.22 0.74
CA LYS A 36 5.34 6.33 1.16
C LYS A 36 4.29 6.21 0.08
N GLY A 37 3.53 5.12 0.12
CA GLY A 37 2.40 4.88 -0.76
C GLY A 37 2.79 4.22 -2.07
N LEU A 38 1.79 4.03 -2.92
CA LEU A 38 1.90 3.41 -4.23
C LEU A 38 1.58 4.44 -5.31
N ARG A 39 2.16 4.28 -6.50
CA ARG A 39 1.90 5.17 -7.62
C ARG A 39 0.48 4.97 -8.14
N GLN A 40 -0.37 5.99 -8.03
CA GLN A 40 -1.70 5.96 -8.64
C GLN A 40 -1.57 5.91 -10.17
N GLY A 41 -2.38 5.06 -10.81
CA GLY A 41 -2.33 4.85 -12.27
C GLY A 41 -1.27 3.84 -12.73
N ASP A 42 -0.49 3.26 -11.82
CA ASP A 42 0.30 2.06 -12.10
C ASP A 42 -0.61 0.82 -12.06
N LEU A 43 -0.42 -0.10 -13.01
CA LEU A 43 -1.19 -1.34 -13.12
C LEU A 43 -0.95 -2.29 -11.94
N LEU A 44 0.20 -2.19 -11.27
CA LEU A 44 0.54 -3.06 -10.14
C LEU A 44 -0.05 -2.57 -8.81
N SER A 45 -0.23 -1.26 -8.66
CA SER A 45 -0.67 -0.62 -7.42
C SER A 45 -2.02 -1.14 -6.88
N PRO A 46 -3.07 -1.35 -7.70
CA PRO A 46 -4.34 -1.89 -7.23
C PRO A 46 -4.21 -3.29 -6.64
N PHE A 47 -3.40 -4.15 -7.25
CA PHE A 47 -3.19 -5.52 -6.79
C PHE A 47 -2.43 -5.54 -5.46
N LEU A 48 -1.36 -4.74 -5.36
CA LEU A 48 -0.60 -4.54 -4.13
C LEU A 48 -1.48 -4.02 -2.99
N LEU A 49 -2.36 -3.06 -3.28
CA LEU A 49 -3.29 -2.53 -2.29
C LEU A 49 -4.20 -3.62 -1.75
N ILE A 50 -4.81 -4.44 -2.62
CA ILE A 50 -5.71 -5.54 -2.20
C ILE A 50 -4.97 -6.53 -1.28
N MET A 51 -3.75 -6.93 -1.64
CA MET A 51 -2.96 -7.84 -0.80
C MET A 51 -2.67 -7.26 0.59
N VAL A 52 -2.26 -5.99 0.64
CA VAL A 52 -1.96 -5.32 1.92
C VAL A 52 -3.23 -5.14 2.74
N THR A 53 -4.36 -4.79 2.12
CA THR A 53 -5.64 -4.62 2.84
C THR A 53 -6.17 -5.94 3.39
N GLU A 54 -6.00 -7.05 2.66
CA GLU A 54 -6.40 -8.38 3.14
C GLU A 54 -5.57 -8.79 4.36
N VAL A 55 -4.25 -8.63 4.29
CA VAL A 55 -3.37 -8.90 5.44
C VAL A 55 -3.70 -7.99 6.61
N LEU A 56 -3.94 -6.70 6.36
CA LEU A 56 -4.35 -5.77 7.41
C LEU A 56 -5.68 -6.18 8.06
N HIS A 57 -6.66 -6.61 7.27
CA HIS A 57 -7.95 -7.08 7.76
C HIS A 57 -7.77 -8.27 8.71
N LEU A 58 -7.00 -9.29 8.30
CA LEU A 58 -6.69 -10.45 9.15
C LEU A 58 -5.97 -10.06 10.45
N LEU A 59 -5.02 -9.13 10.38
CA LEU A 59 -4.31 -8.63 11.57
C LEU A 59 -5.24 -7.87 12.51
N LEU A 60 -6.22 -7.14 11.98
CA LEU A 60 -7.23 -6.44 12.79
C LEU A 60 -8.19 -7.43 13.46
N GLU A 61 -8.63 -8.46 12.75
CA GLU A 61 -9.48 -9.53 13.34
C GLU A 61 -8.75 -10.28 14.46
N GLU A 62 -7.47 -10.59 14.25
CA GLU A 62 -6.64 -11.23 15.28
C GLU A 62 -6.46 -10.30 16.49
N ALA A 63 -6.16 -9.02 16.26
CA ALA A 63 -6.02 -8.04 17.32
C ALA A 63 -7.32 -7.82 18.11
N GLU A 64 -8.50 -7.88 17.45
CA GLU A 64 -9.80 -7.83 18.13
C GLU A 64 -10.04 -9.10 18.96
N THR A 65 -9.73 -10.28 18.41
CA THR A 65 -9.86 -11.56 19.10
C THR A 65 -8.99 -11.62 20.36
N LEU A 66 -7.80 -11.03 20.30
CA LEU A 66 -6.88 -10.90 21.44
C LEU A 66 -7.27 -9.77 22.41
N GLY A 67 -8.29 -8.97 22.09
CA GLY A 67 -8.72 -7.83 22.91
C GLY A 67 -7.73 -6.67 22.93
N ILE A 68 -6.78 -6.62 21.99
CA ILE A 68 -5.79 -5.53 21.86
C ILE A 68 -6.47 -4.28 21.32
N ILE A 69 -7.41 -4.46 20.40
CA ILE A 69 -8.24 -3.39 19.84
C ILE A 69 -9.71 -3.71 20.04
N GLN A 70 -10.53 -2.66 20.07
CA GLN A 70 -11.98 -2.77 20.05
C GLN A 70 -12.50 -1.93 18.89
N GLY A 71 -13.24 -2.56 17.98
CA GLY A 71 -13.85 -1.86 16.85
C GLY A 71 -14.90 -0.82 17.32
N ILE A 72 -15.20 0.15 16.45
CA ILE A 72 -16.29 1.09 16.68
C ILE A 72 -17.61 0.35 16.40
N LYS A 73 -18.32 -0.01 17.47
CA LYS A 73 -19.56 -0.82 17.38
C LYS A 73 -20.83 0.03 17.22
N ASN A 74 -20.73 1.35 17.37
CA ASN A 74 -21.86 2.27 17.27
C ASN A 74 -21.61 3.29 16.15
N VAL A 75 -21.96 2.91 14.93
CA VAL A 75 -22.33 3.89 13.91
C VAL A 75 -23.85 3.89 13.89
N ILE A 76 -24.43 4.92 14.50
CA ILE A 76 -25.87 5.23 14.34
C ILE A 76 -26.08 5.49 12.83
N PRO A 77 -27.12 4.92 12.21
CA PRO A 77 -27.29 4.90 10.75
C PRO A 77 -27.30 6.28 10.09
#